data_AF-A0A922SCB3-F1
#
_entry.id   AF-A0A922SCB3-F1
#
_cell.length_a   1.000
_cell.length_b   1.000
_cell.length_c   1.000
_cell.angle_alpha   90.00
_cell.angle_beta   90.00
_cell.angle_gamma   90.00
#
_symmetry.space_group_name_H-M   'P 1'
#
loop_
_entity.id
_entity.type
_entity.pdbx_description
1 polymer ?
#
loop_
_entity_poly.entity_id
_entity_poly.type
_entity_poly.pdbx_seq_one_letter_code
_entity_poly.pdbx_strand_id
1 'polypeptide(L)'
;MMEVDSVHSTIEQYIKPPIFAPSDYITRIRQARPQKPYDVKSIHYDFFLNFEEMESNLKSIRPGKKKGDPVVVDIRGLKYLSDGSVFYRLRHVDEWSVLPQRRNNQRNGLVSPNRLYRSPLKITESKFKHLQELKMFYPEGLREQIHWLNTTYDVKEIVITENGVPTLEDGLVDIVRLDYYKEYLEQVLLAINDGINVTGYTAWTLMDNFEWLGGY
;
A
#
# COMPACT_ATOMS: atom_id res chain seq x y z
N MET A 1 -3.88 -8.14 -0.76
CA MET A 1 -3.09 -9.22 -0.14
C MET A 1 -1.78 -8.55 0.21
N MET A 2 -1.63 -8.18 1.48
CA MET A 2 -0.47 -7.44 1.99
C MET A 2 0.41 -8.50 2.63
N GLU A 3 1.54 -8.82 2.00
CA GLU A 3 2.58 -9.64 2.62
C GLU A 3 3.28 -8.75 3.65
N VAL A 4 3.10 -9.08 4.92
CA VAL A 4 3.80 -8.46 6.04
C VAL A 4 5.08 -9.26 6.23
N ASP A 5 6.18 -8.80 5.61
CA ASP A 5 7.52 -9.34 5.86
C ASP A 5 8.05 -8.72 7.16
N SER A 6 7.69 -9.33 8.29
CA SER A 6 8.34 -9.03 9.56
C SER A 6 9.75 -9.63 9.55
N VAL A 7 10.75 -8.78 9.41
CA VAL A 7 12.19 -9.14 9.54
C VAL A 7 12.56 -9.49 11.00
N HIS A 8 11.59 -9.54 11.93
CA HIS A 8 11.80 -9.66 13.38
C HIS A 8 11.19 -10.91 14.02
N SER A 9 10.89 -11.95 13.25
CA SER A 9 10.54 -13.26 13.83
C SER A 9 11.79 -13.91 14.44
N THR A 10 12.08 -13.61 15.70
CA THR A 10 13.08 -14.31 16.52
C THR A 10 12.59 -15.74 16.78
N ILE A 11 12.87 -16.64 15.84
CA ILE A 11 12.80 -18.08 16.06
C ILE A 11 14.13 -18.48 16.69
N GLU A 12 14.14 -18.67 18.02
CA GLU A 12 15.21 -19.42 18.67
C GLU A 12 15.10 -20.89 18.26
N GLN A 13 15.74 -21.23 17.15
CA GLN A 13 16.20 -22.58 16.89
C GLN A 13 17.71 -22.60 17.05
N TYR A 14 18.22 -23.64 17.71
CA TYR A 14 19.64 -23.99 17.65
C TYR A 14 19.99 -24.37 16.20
N ILE A 15 20.29 -23.37 15.37
CA ILE A 15 20.59 -23.50 13.95
C ILE A 15 22.09 -23.72 13.80
N LYS A 16 22.48 -24.97 13.53
CA LYS A 16 23.84 -25.40 13.17
C LYS A 16 24.32 -25.09 11.73
N PRO A 17 23.54 -24.59 10.74
CA PRO A 17 24.12 -24.17 9.45
C PRO A 17 24.74 -22.76 9.49
N PRO A 18 25.61 -22.42 8.52
CA PRO A 18 26.20 -21.10 8.42
C PRO A 18 25.14 -20.01 8.26
N ILE A 19 25.28 -18.95 9.06
CA ILE A 19 24.49 -17.72 8.95
C ILE A 19 24.87 -17.06 7.62
N PHE A 20 23.87 -16.83 6.77
CA PHE A 20 24.04 -16.15 5.48
C PHE A 20 23.58 -14.69 5.61
N ALA A 21 24.39 -13.76 5.11
CA ALA A 21 24.01 -12.36 5.06
C ALA A 21 22.91 -12.12 4.00
N PRO A 22 22.10 -11.05 4.10
CA PRO A 22 21.13 -10.67 3.06
C PRO A 22 21.73 -10.62 1.63
N SER A 23 23.02 -10.26 1.51
CA SER A 23 23.75 -10.29 0.24
C SER A 23 23.91 -11.70 -0.36
N ASP A 24 23.98 -12.74 0.48
CA ASP A 24 24.17 -14.12 0.06
C ASP A 24 22.87 -14.75 -0.48
N TYR A 25 21.71 -14.24 -0.07
CA TYR A 25 20.40 -14.77 -0.47
C TYR A 25 20.16 -14.68 -1.97
N ILE A 26 20.58 -13.60 -2.63
CA ILE A 26 20.42 -13.43 -4.09
C ILE A 26 21.13 -14.56 -4.83
N THR A 27 22.38 -14.86 -4.43
CA THR A 27 23.20 -15.90 -5.04
C THR A 27 22.58 -17.28 -4.80
N ARG A 28 22.07 -17.54 -3.59
CA ARG A 28 21.43 -18.81 -3.24
C ARG A 28 20.09 -19.03 -3.95
N ILE A 29 19.24 -18.01 -4.05
CA ILE A 29 17.97 -18.08 -4.80
C ILE A 29 18.24 -18.35 -6.29
N ARG A 30 19.29 -17.77 -6.85
CA ARG A 30 19.72 -18.03 -8.23
C ARG A 30 20.26 -19.45 -8.41
N GLN A 31 21.08 -19.95 -7.48
CA GLN A 31 21.64 -21.31 -7.51
C GLN A 31 20.58 -22.39 -7.27
N ALA A 32 19.60 -22.14 -6.41
CA ALA A 32 18.51 -23.05 -6.10
C ALA A 32 17.47 -23.17 -7.23
N ARG A 33 17.56 -22.35 -8.28
CA ARG A 33 16.68 -22.40 -9.47
C ARG A 33 17.45 -22.87 -10.72
N PRO A 34 17.78 -24.17 -10.84
CA PRO A 34 18.53 -24.72 -11.98
C PRO A 34 17.72 -24.72 -13.29
N GLN A 35 16.39 -24.73 -13.22
CA GLN A 35 15.53 -24.49 -14.38
C GLN A 35 14.64 -23.28 -14.09
N LYS A 36 14.48 -22.41 -15.10
CA LYS A 36 13.56 -21.27 -15.07
C LYS A 36 12.25 -21.69 -15.75
N PRO A 37 11.24 -22.18 -15.01
CA PRO A 37 9.95 -22.56 -15.60
C PRO A 37 9.14 -21.37 -16.16
N TYR A 38 9.60 -20.14 -15.91
CA TYR A 38 8.95 -18.92 -16.33
C TYR A 38 9.95 -18.01 -17.05
N ASP A 39 9.48 -17.38 -18.13
CA ASP A 39 10.17 -16.26 -18.77
C ASP A 39 10.02 -15.03 -17.87
N VAL A 40 11.10 -14.67 -17.16
CA VAL A 40 11.11 -13.52 -16.25
C VAL A 40 11.62 -12.31 -17.01
N LYS A 41 10.71 -11.40 -17.35
CA LYS A 41 11.04 -10.09 -17.91
C LYS A 41 11.25 -9.11 -16.76
N SER A 42 12.45 -8.55 -16.64
CA SER A 42 12.73 -7.48 -15.70
C SER A 42 12.08 -6.20 -16.21
N ILE A 43 11.10 -5.70 -15.47
CA ILE A 43 10.35 -4.50 -15.79
C ILE A 43 11.00 -3.33 -15.06
N HIS A 44 11.37 -2.28 -15.79
CA HIS A 44 11.90 -1.03 -15.23
C HIS A 44 10.77 -0.03 -14.95
N TYR A 45 10.97 1.00 -14.11
CA TYR A 45 9.91 1.96 -13.81
C TYR A 45 9.37 2.66 -15.09
N ASP A 46 10.25 2.85 -16.08
CA ASP A 46 9.91 3.37 -17.41
C ASP A 46 8.85 2.55 -18.14
N PHE A 47 8.71 1.26 -17.85
CA PHE A 47 7.64 0.44 -18.41
C PHE A 47 6.26 0.92 -17.96
N PHE A 48 6.12 1.35 -16.70
CA PHE A 48 4.87 1.91 -16.18
C PHE A 48 4.63 3.35 -16.66
N LEU A 49 5.64 3.98 -17.24
CA LEU A 49 5.58 5.31 -17.83
C LEU A 49 5.48 5.27 -19.37
N ASN A 50 5.71 4.10 -19.99
CA ASN A 50 5.57 3.91 -21.42
C ASN A 50 4.10 3.70 -21.78
N PHE A 51 3.41 4.82 -22.00
CA PHE A 51 2.05 4.86 -22.52
C PHE A 51 2.00 4.87 -24.06
N GLU A 52 3.12 4.70 -24.76
CA GLU A 52 3.15 4.76 -26.24
C GLU A 52 2.37 3.60 -26.87
N GLU A 53 2.37 2.43 -26.22
CA GLU A 53 1.58 1.25 -26.63
C GLU A 53 0.16 1.24 -26.03
N MET A 54 -0.14 2.12 -25.06
CA MET A 54 -1.54 2.35 -24.66
C MET A 54 -2.21 3.15 -25.78
N GLU A 55 -2.71 2.45 -26.80
CA GLU A 55 -3.79 2.93 -27.65
C GLU A 55 -5.02 3.19 -26.77
N SER A 56 -5.00 4.31 -26.07
CA SER A 56 -5.99 4.74 -25.10
C SER A 56 -7.26 5.22 -25.81
N ASN A 57 -8.00 4.28 -26.38
CA ASN A 57 -9.33 4.51 -26.95
C ASN A 57 -10.48 4.09 -26.00
N LEU A 58 -10.17 3.64 -24.78
CA LEU A 58 -11.17 3.31 -23.76
C LEU A 58 -11.62 4.56 -23.01
N LYS A 59 -12.56 5.31 -23.60
CA LYS A 59 -13.23 6.46 -22.92
C LYS A 59 -14.13 6.06 -21.76
N SER A 60 -14.51 4.79 -21.66
CA SER A 60 -15.46 4.32 -20.65
C SER A 60 -15.26 2.85 -20.33
N ILE A 61 -15.39 2.53 -19.04
CA ILE A 61 -15.43 1.16 -18.52
C ILE A 61 -16.86 0.65 -18.33
N ARG A 62 -17.85 1.32 -18.95
CA ARG A 62 -19.26 0.95 -18.82
C ARG A 62 -19.55 -0.37 -19.57
N PRO A 63 -20.10 -1.39 -18.90
CA PRO A 63 -20.48 -2.64 -19.56
C PRO A 63 -21.63 -2.49 -20.56
N GLY A 64 -22.59 -1.63 -20.22
CA GLY A 64 -23.81 -1.41 -20.97
C GLY A 64 -23.73 -0.36 -22.07
N LYS A 65 -24.51 -0.53 -23.14
CA LYS A 65 -24.63 0.42 -24.26
C LYS A 65 -25.92 1.25 -24.21
N LYS A 66 -26.99 0.72 -23.65
CA LYS A 66 -28.33 1.33 -23.61
C LYS A 66 -28.76 1.69 -22.19
N LYS A 67 -29.81 2.51 -22.07
CA LYS A 67 -30.47 2.79 -20.80
C LYS A 67 -31.10 1.49 -20.29
N GLY A 68 -30.74 1.07 -19.07
CA GLY A 68 -31.16 -0.21 -18.48
C GLY A 68 -30.08 -1.29 -18.51
N ASP A 69 -29.02 -1.13 -19.31
CA ASP A 69 -27.88 -2.04 -19.28
C ASP A 69 -27.00 -1.78 -18.04
N PRO A 70 -26.21 -2.78 -17.59
CA PRO A 70 -25.30 -2.66 -16.46
C PRO A 70 -24.35 -1.47 -16.58
N VAL A 71 -24.15 -0.80 -15.46
CA VAL A 71 -23.31 0.39 -15.32
C VAL A 71 -22.02 0.05 -14.57
N VAL A 72 -21.13 1.03 -14.46
CA VAL A 72 -19.80 0.83 -13.86
C VAL A 72 -19.87 0.28 -12.43
N VAL A 73 -20.89 0.68 -11.66
CA VAL A 73 -21.09 0.22 -10.27
C VAL A 73 -21.51 -1.25 -10.16
N ASP A 74 -21.94 -1.88 -11.26
CA ASP A 74 -22.34 -3.29 -11.30
C ASP A 74 -21.16 -4.24 -11.52
N ILE A 75 -19.96 -3.71 -11.81
CA ILE A 75 -18.77 -4.51 -12.07
C ILE A 75 -18.25 -5.13 -10.77
N ARG A 76 -17.88 -6.41 -10.83
CA ARG A 76 -17.29 -7.17 -9.70
C ARG A 76 -15.89 -7.72 -10.00
N GLY A 77 -15.40 -7.52 -11.22
CA GLY A 77 -14.02 -7.79 -11.59
C GLY A 77 -13.66 -7.16 -12.92
N LEU A 78 -12.41 -6.71 -13.01
CA LEU A 78 -11.77 -6.24 -14.25
C LEU A 78 -10.48 -7.03 -14.45
N LYS A 79 -10.20 -7.39 -15.70
CA LYS A 79 -8.96 -8.05 -16.11
C LYS A 79 -8.40 -7.30 -17.31
N TYR A 80 -7.16 -6.85 -17.18
CA TYR A 80 -6.40 -6.17 -18.23
C TYR A 80 -5.33 -7.13 -18.75
N LEU A 81 -5.17 -7.19 -20.07
CA LEU A 81 -4.09 -7.92 -20.73
C LEU A 81 -3.11 -6.91 -21.36
N SER A 82 -1.85 -7.32 -21.51
CA SER A 82 -0.78 -6.48 -22.05
C SER A 82 -0.99 -6.05 -23.52
N ASP A 83 -1.93 -6.70 -24.22
CA ASP A 83 -2.36 -6.34 -25.58
C ASP A 83 -3.40 -5.20 -25.60
N GLY A 84 -3.77 -4.65 -24.45
CA GLY A 84 -4.79 -3.59 -24.32
C GLY A 84 -6.23 -4.12 -24.22
N SER A 85 -6.44 -5.44 -24.23
CA SER A 85 -7.76 -6.04 -24.07
C SER A 85 -8.24 -5.93 -22.62
N VAL A 86 -9.49 -5.49 -22.44
CA VAL A 86 -10.13 -5.36 -21.13
C VAL A 86 -11.32 -6.29 -21.05
N PHE A 87 -11.41 -7.04 -19.96
CA PHE A 87 -12.52 -7.93 -19.64
C PHE A 87 -13.17 -7.51 -18.33
N TYR A 88 -14.45 -7.81 -18.18
CA TYR A 88 -15.24 -7.55 -16.99
C TYR A 88 -16.12 -8.73 -16.62
N ARG A 89 -16.58 -8.74 -15.37
CA ARG A 89 -17.64 -9.64 -14.89
C ARG A 89 -18.55 -8.91 -13.90
N LEU A 90 -19.84 -9.27 -13.90
CA LEU A 90 -20.86 -8.63 -13.06
C LEU A 90 -21.10 -9.40 -11.76
N ARG A 91 -20.73 -10.69 -11.70
CA ARG A 91 -20.66 -11.48 -10.48
C ARG A 91 -19.27 -12.09 -10.34
N HIS A 92 -18.87 -12.40 -9.11
CA HIS A 92 -17.55 -12.99 -8.84
C HIS A 92 -17.36 -14.39 -9.45
N VAL A 93 -18.44 -15.07 -9.82
CA VAL A 93 -18.43 -16.43 -10.40
C VAL A 93 -18.59 -16.46 -11.92
N ASP A 94 -18.91 -15.32 -12.55
CA ASP A 94 -19.13 -15.29 -13.99
C ASP A 94 -17.81 -15.41 -14.75
N GLU A 95 -17.89 -15.99 -15.95
CA GLU A 95 -16.81 -15.97 -16.91
C GLU A 95 -16.48 -14.54 -17.36
N TRP A 96 -15.22 -14.32 -17.75
CA TRP A 96 -14.74 -13.03 -18.21
C TRP A 96 -15.39 -12.66 -19.55
N SER A 97 -16.14 -11.57 -19.56
CA SER A 97 -16.73 -11.00 -20.77
C SER A 97 -15.85 -9.87 -21.29
N VAL A 98 -15.70 -9.76 -22.62
CA VAL A 98 -14.95 -8.66 -23.24
C VAL A 98 -15.68 -7.34 -22.96
N LEU A 99 -14.96 -6.35 -22.43
CA LEU A 99 -15.50 -5.02 -22.20
C LEU A 99 -15.79 -4.35 -23.56
N PRO A 100 -17.00 -3.83 -23.80
CA PRO A 100 -17.31 -3.21 -25.08
C PRO A 100 -16.46 -1.96 -25.31
N GLN A 101 -15.45 -2.06 -26.18
CA GLN A 101 -14.64 -0.92 -26.58
C GLN A 101 -15.42 -0.07 -27.59
N ARG A 102 -15.60 1.22 -27.29
CA ARG A 102 -16.10 2.18 -28.28
C ARG A 102 -14.92 2.69 -29.10
N ARG A 103 -14.60 2.01 -30.21
CA ARG A 103 -13.58 2.49 -31.16
C ARG A 103 -13.97 3.88 -31.66
N ASN A 104 -13.05 4.83 -31.49
CA ASN A 104 -13.19 6.18 -32.04
C ASN A 104 -12.45 6.19 -33.39
N ASN A 105 -13.17 6.35 -34.50
CA ASN A 105 -12.51 6.67 -35.77
C ASN A 105 -12.15 8.17 -35.73
N GLN A 106 -10.97 8.54 -35.21
CA GLN A 106 -10.24 9.83 -35.27
C GLN A 106 -9.44 10.02 -33.96
N ARG A 107 -8.18 10.50 -33.92
CA ARG A 107 -7.13 10.95 -34.86
C ARG A 107 -5.79 10.60 -34.21
N ASN A 108 -4.74 10.31 -34.99
CA ASN A 108 -3.36 10.18 -34.53
C ASN A 108 -2.87 11.49 -33.89
N GLY A 109 -3.09 11.62 -32.58
CA GLY A 109 -2.55 12.72 -31.79
C GLY A 109 -2.33 12.23 -30.38
N LEU A 110 -1.08 12.32 -29.92
CA LEU A 110 -0.68 12.09 -28.54
C LEU A 110 -1.69 12.75 -27.60
N VAL A 111 -2.40 11.97 -26.80
CA VAL A 111 -3.24 12.50 -25.73
C VAL A 111 -2.29 12.96 -24.63
N SER A 112 -1.78 14.17 -24.74
CA SER A 112 -1.12 14.82 -23.61
C SER A 112 -2.20 15.10 -22.55
N PRO A 113 -2.09 14.54 -21.33
CA PRO A 113 -3.03 14.90 -20.27
C PRO A 113 -3.00 16.42 -20.10
N ASN A 114 -4.17 17.05 -20.21
CA ASN A 114 -4.26 18.49 -19.99
C ASN A 114 -3.91 18.76 -18.54
N ARG A 115 -2.76 19.41 -18.33
CA ARG A 115 -2.37 19.90 -17.00
C ARG A 115 -3.45 20.89 -16.55
N LEU A 116 -4.32 20.47 -15.62
CA LEU A 116 -5.44 21.29 -15.13
C LEU A 116 -4.96 22.63 -14.55
N TYR A 117 -3.71 22.66 -14.05
CA TYR A 117 -3.07 23.84 -13.49
C TYR A 117 -1.68 24.04 -14.09
N ARG A 118 -1.35 25.26 -14.51
CA ARG A 118 -0.03 25.60 -15.10
C ARG A 118 1.12 25.50 -14.08
N SER A 119 0.80 25.58 -12.80
CA SER A 119 1.71 25.47 -11.66
C SER A 119 0.92 24.98 -10.44
N PRO A 120 1.58 24.53 -9.36
CA PRO A 120 0.92 24.29 -8.08
C PRO A 120 0.09 25.51 -7.67
N LEU A 121 -1.12 25.27 -7.17
CA LEU A 121 -1.97 26.34 -6.65
C LEU A 121 -1.33 26.89 -5.38
N LYS A 122 -1.21 28.21 -5.27
CA LYS A 122 -0.79 28.86 -4.04
C LYS A 122 -1.89 28.66 -3.00
N ILE A 123 -1.57 27.96 -1.92
CA ILE A 123 -2.43 27.87 -0.74
C ILE A 123 -2.14 29.06 0.17
N THR A 124 -3.14 29.46 0.97
CA THR A 124 -2.96 30.52 1.97
C THR A 124 -2.09 30.01 3.12
N GLU A 125 -1.38 30.92 3.80
CA GLU A 125 -0.57 30.58 4.98
C GLU A 125 -1.41 29.91 6.08
N SER A 126 -2.67 30.32 6.25
CA SER A 126 -3.61 29.68 7.19
C SER A 126 -4.00 28.26 6.77
N LYS A 127 -4.23 28.01 5.48
CA LYS A 127 -4.56 26.66 4.98
C LYS A 127 -3.34 25.75 5.07
N PHE A 128 -2.14 26.29 4.82
CA PHE A 128 -0.89 25.59 5.06
C PHE A 128 -0.76 25.23 6.55
N LYS A 129 -0.89 26.20 7.46
CA LYS A 129 -0.87 25.96 8.91
C LYS A 129 -1.93 24.96 9.37
N HIS A 130 -3.19 25.08 8.92
CA HIS A 130 -4.24 24.10 9.21
C HIS A 130 -3.93 22.70 8.64
N LEU A 131 -3.26 22.58 7.50
CA LEU A 131 -2.81 21.29 6.95
C LEU A 131 -1.62 20.70 7.71
N GLN A 132 -0.83 21.54 8.40
CA GLN A 132 0.23 21.10 9.31
C GLN A 132 -0.32 20.78 10.72
N GLU A 133 -1.38 21.48 11.15
CA GLU A 133 -2.12 21.23 12.40
C GLU A 133 -3.09 20.04 12.29
N LEU A 134 -3.49 19.66 11.07
CA LEU A 134 -4.00 18.33 10.73
C LEU A 134 -2.84 17.34 10.94
N LYS A 135 -2.59 17.01 12.21
CA LYS A 135 -1.40 16.36 12.74
C LYS A 135 -0.77 15.35 11.77
N MET A 136 0.56 15.37 11.68
CA MET A 136 1.35 14.30 11.04
C MET A 136 1.05 12.90 11.64
N PHE A 137 0.45 12.86 12.83
CA PHE A 137 0.08 11.65 13.57
C PHE A 137 -1.34 11.75 14.16
N TYR A 138 -2.11 10.67 14.11
CA TYR A 138 -3.47 10.63 14.67
C TYR A 138 -3.58 9.53 15.74
N PRO A 139 -3.12 9.78 16.98
CA PRO A 139 -3.10 8.79 18.05
C PRO A 139 -4.48 8.19 18.33
N GLU A 140 -5.54 9.01 18.34
CA GLU A 140 -6.90 8.57 18.61
C GLU A 140 -7.36 7.49 17.62
N GLY A 141 -6.85 7.55 16.37
CA GLY A 141 -7.08 6.55 15.35
C GLY A 141 -6.59 5.15 15.72
N LEU A 142 -5.54 5.02 16.53
CA LEU A 142 -5.10 3.71 17.04
C LEU A 142 -6.15 3.11 17.97
N ARG A 143 -6.70 3.89 18.90
CA ARG A 143 -7.76 3.42 19.81
C ARG A 143 -9.04 3.08 19.04
N GLU A 144 -9.42 3.91 18.08
CA GLU A 144 -10.55 3.62 17.18
C GLU A 144 -10.35 2.30 16.44
N GLN A 145 -9.14 2.04 15.93
CA GLN A 145 -8.80 0.79 15.26
C GLN A 145 -8.86 -0.41 16.20
N ILE A 146 -8.33 -0.29 17.42
CA ILE A 146 -8.42 -1.34 18.46
C ILE A 146 -9.88 -1.66 18.78
N HIS A 147 -10.71 -0.63 18.96
CA HIS A 147 -12.14 -0.80 19.23
C HIS A 147 -12.87 -1.46 18.05
N TRP A 148 -12.58 -1.02 16.82
CA TRP A 148 -13.14 -1.61 15.61
C TRP A 148 -12.76 -3.09 15.46
N LEU A 149 -11.51 -3.46 15.69
CA LEU A 149 -11.05 -4.85 15.65
C LEU A 149 -11.81 -5.70 16.68
N ASN A 150 -11.84 -5.24 17.94
CA ASN A 150 -12.49 -5.95 19.03
C ASN A 150 -14.00 -6.17 18.77
N THR A 151 -14.71 -5.14 18.29
CA THR A 151 -16.15 -5.19 18.04
C THR A 151 -16.51 -5.97 16.76
N THR A 152 -15.67 -5.93 15.73
CA THR A 152 -15.96 -6.56 14.43
C THR A 152 -15.62 -8.05 14.42
N TYR A 153 -14.55 -8.45 15.11
CA TYR A 153 -13.97 -9.79 14.98
C TYR A 153 -13.96 -10.63 16.27
N ASP A 154 -14.58 -10.17 17.37
CA ASP A 154 -14.60 -10.86 18.67
C ASP A 154 -13.20 -11.30 19.11
N VAL A 155 -12.27 -10.34 19.07
CA VAL A 155 -10.84 -10.60 19.27
C VAL A 155 -10.57 -10.88 20.75
N LYS A 156 -9.98 -12.03 21.06
CA LYS A 156 -9.67 -12.42 22.44
C LYS A 156 -8.48 -11.66 23.04
N GLU A 157 -7.55 -11.26 22.20
CA GLU A 157 -6.27 -10.64 22.59
C GLU A 157 -5.72 -9.81 21.43
N ILE A 158 -5.25 -8.60 21.74
CA ILE A 158 -4.60 -7.70 20.79
C ILE A 158 -3.17 -7.43 21.25
N VAL A 159 -2.23 -7.54 20.30
CA VAL A 159 -0.83 -7.15 20.48
C VAL A 159 -0.48 -6.17 19.37
N ILE A 160 0.03 -4.99 19.75
CA ILE A 160 0.51 -3.99 18.79
C ILE A 160 1.94 -4.35 18.43
N THR A 161 2.15 -4.91 17.25
CA THR A 161 3.45 -5.46 16.83
C THR A 161 4.41 -4.41 16.28
N GLU A 162 3.90 -3.29 15.75
CA GLU A 162 4.72 -2.19 15.24
C GLU A 162 3.99 -0.86 15.44
N ASN A 163 4.67 0.10 16.07
CA ASN A 163 4.23 1.48 16.13
C ASN A 163 5.44 2.40 16.33
N GLY A 164 5.54 3.47 15.55
CA GLY A 164 6.72 4.33 15.60
C GLY A 164 6.72 5.43 14.55
N VAL A 165 7.74 6.27 14.62
CA VAL A 165 7.92 7.44 13.74
C VAL A 165 9.39 7.62 13.35
N PRO A 166 9.71 7.81 12.07
CA PRO A 166 11.04 8.19 11.62
C PRO A 166 11.32 9.66 11.97
N THR A 167 12.54 9.97 12.35
CA THR A 167 13.01 11.36 12.52
C THR A 167 14.12 11.62 11.52
N LEU A 168 14.12 12.82 10.93
CA LEU A 168 15.12 13.24 9.96
C LEU A 168 16.27 14.02 10.61
N GLU A 169 16.13 14.35 11.88
CA GLU A 169 17.14 15.08 12.65
C GLU A 169 18.09 14.08 13.29
N ASP A 170 19.38 14.20 12.97
CA ASP A 170 20.43 13.41 13.61
C ASP A 170 20.61 13.84 15.07
N GLY A 171 20.70 12.87 15.98
CA GLY A 171 21.10 13.11 17.37
C GLY A 171 20.31 12.31 18.39
N LEU A 172 20.71 12.45 19.65
CA LEU A 172 20.08 11.74 20.78
C LEU A 172 18.84 12.46 21.34
N VAL A 173 18.61 13.71 20.93
CA VAL A 173 17.51 14.53 21.44
C VAL A 173 16.30 14.34 20.53
N ASP A 174 15.54 13.29 20.80
CA ASP A 174 14.41 12.89 19.97
C ASP A 174 13.05 13.18 20.64
N ILE A 175 12.71 14.46 20.71
CA ILE A 175 11.48 14.93 21.37
C ILE A 175 10.24 14.54 20.57
N VAL A 176 10.34 14.50 19.24
CA VAL A 176 9.22 14.16 18.36
C VAL A 176 8.78 12.71 18.56
N ARG A 177 9.71 11.74 18.57
CA ARG A 177 9.37 10.33 18.84
C ARG A 177 8.92 10.13 20.29
N LEU A 178 9.48 10.88 21.23
CA LEU A 178 9.04 10.84 22.63
C LEU A 178 7.56 11.25 22.77
N ASP A 179 7.19 12.41 22.22
CA ASP A 179 5.81 12.91 22.27
C ASP A 179 4.86 11.99 21.50
N TYR A 180 5.30 11.47 20.34
CA TYR A 180 4.57 10.45 19.58
C TYR A 180 4.24 9.23 20.46
N TYR A 181 5.24 8.62 21.09
CA TYR A 181 5.01 7.44 21.91
C TYR A 181 4.13 7.72 23.10
N LYS A 182 4.30 8.88 23.74
CA LYS A 182 3.45 9.30 24.86
C LYS A 182 1.98 9.38 24.43
N GLU A 183 1.69 10.04 23.32
CA GLU A 183 0.31 10.17 22.82
C GLU A 183 -0.28 8.81 22.41
N TYR A 184 0.47 7.94 21.73
CA TYR A 184 -0.05 6.64 21.29
C TYR A 184 -0.22 5.65 22.46
N LEU A 185 0.72 5.59 23.40
CA LEU A 185 0.60 4.74 24.59
C LEU A 185 -0.56 5.18 25.49
N GLU A 186 -0.86 6.48 25.56
CA GLU A 186 -2.06 6.98 26.23
C GLU A 186 -3.33 6.39 25.60
N GLN A 187 -3.40 6.33 24.27
CA GLN A 187 -4.55 5.74 23.57
C GLN A 187 -4.67 4.24 23.77
N VAL A 188 -3.54 3.52 23.86
CA VAL A 188 -3.51 2.08 24.22
C VAL A 188 -4.02 1.88 25.64
N LEU A 189 -3.54 2.67 26.60
CA LEU A 189 -3.99 2.61 27.98
C LEU A 189 -5.50 2.89 28.10
N LEU A 190 -6.01 3.88 27.36
CA LEU A 190 -7.43 4.17 27.30
C LEU A 190 -8.23 2.99 26.72
N ALA A 191 -7.73 2.30 25.69
CA ALA A 191 -8.37 1.12 25.13
C ALA A 191 -8.42 -0.06 26.14
N ILE A 192 -7.35 -0.25 26.92
CA ILE A 192 -7.31 -1.23 28.02
C ILE A 192 -8.35 -0.87 29.09
N ASN A 193 -8.46 0.42 29.43
CA ASN A 193 -9.46 0.91 30.39
C ASN A 193 -10.90 0.77 29.88
N ASP A 194 -11.10 0.74 28.55
CA ASP A 194 -12.39 0.41 27.94
C ASP A 194 -12.74 -1.10 28.02
N GLY A 195 -11.86 -1.92 28.60
CA GLY A 195 -12.06 -3.36 28.79
C GLY A 195 -11.57 -4.23 27.63
N ILE A 196 -10.83 -3.66 26.67
CA ILE A 196 -10.26 -4.42 25.55
C ILE A 196 -8.97 -5.10 26.02
N ASN A 197 -8.81 -6.38 25.71
CA ASN A 197 -7.64 -7.15 26.11
C ASN A 197 -6.42 -6.87 25.20
N VAL A 198 -5.74 -5.75 25.44
CA VAL A 198 -4.45 -5.43 24.80
C VAL A 198 -3.31 -5.86 25.73
N THR A 199 -2.49 -6.82 25.31
CA THR A 199 -1.49 -7.48 26.16
C THR A 199 -0.05 -7.15 25.82
N GLY A 200 0.20 -6.54 24.65
CA GLY A 200 1.54 -6.20 24.22
C GLY A 200 1.61 -4.99 23.29
N TYR A 201 2.77 -4.33 23.34
CA TYR A 201 3.12 -3.19 22.50
C TYR A 201 4.61 -3.24 22.19
N THR A 202 4.98 -3.18 20.92
CA THR A 202 6.37 -3.14 20.46
C THR A 202 6.62 -1.89 19.64
N ALA A 203 7.54 -1.07 20.16
CA ALA A 203 8.00 0.15 19.53
C ALA A 203 8.84 -0.18 18.28
N TRP A 204 8.48 0.44 17.16
CA TRP A 204 9.30 0.44 15.94
C TRP A 204 10.19 1.68 15.95
N THR A 205 11.50 1.56 16.19
CA THR A 205 12.31 0.34 16.18
C THR A 205 13.33 0.37 17.31
N LEU A 206 13.91 -0.79 17.60
CA LEU A 206 14.96 -0.93 18.61
C LEU A 206 16.21 -0.11 18.26
N MET A 207 16.51 0.03 16.97
CA MET A 207 17.66 0.77 16.45
C MET A 207 17.38 1.28 15.05
N ASP A 208 18.06 2.37 14.67
CA ASP A 208 18.02 2.90 13.30
C ASP A 208 18.29 1.78 12.29
N ASN A 209 17.51 1.77 11.22
CA ASN A 209 17.58 0.72 10.21
C ASN A 209 17.37 1.29 8.81
N PHE A 210 17.52 0.42 7.81
CA PHE A 210 17.29 0.75 6.41
C PHE A 210 15.78 0.70 6.10
N GLU A 211 15.17 1.86 5.93
CA GLU A 211 13.72 2.04 5.72
C GLU A 211 13.33 1.82 4.25
N TRP A 212 13.64 0.65 3.70
CA TRP A 212 13.24 0.24 2.34
C TRP A 212 13.59 1.27 1.25
N LEU A 213 12.59 1.90 0.63
CA LEU A 213 12.76 2.94 -0.38
C LEU A 213 13.23 4.27 0.22
N GLY A 214 13.08 4.45 1.53
CA GLY A 214 13.54 5.60 2.31
C GLY A 214 15.04 5.59 2.61
N GLY A 215 15.70 4.43 2.56
CA GLY A 215 17.13 4.34 2.81
C GLY A 215 17.49 4.51 4.29
N TYR A 216 18.61 5.20 4.55
CA TYR A 216 19.02 5.64 5.89
C TYR A 216 18.75 7.13 6.03
#